data_AF-A0A359F498-F1
#
_entry.id   AF-A0A359F498-F1
#
_cell.length_a   1.000
_cell.length_b   1.000
_cell.length_c   1.000
_cell.angle_alpha   90.00
_cell.angle_beta   90.00
_cell.angle_gamma   90.00
#
_symmetry.space_group_name_H-M   'P 1'
#
loop_
_entity.id
_entity.type
_entity.pdbx_description
1 polymer ?
#
loop_
_entity_poly.entity_id
_entity_poly.type
_entity_poly.pdbx_seq_one_letter_code
_entity_poly.pdbx_strand_id
1 'polypeptide(L)' 'MAEAGWHPDPKDPTLVRYWTGSQWTEHTAPNPNAAQPAPQQFNPQP' A
#
# COMPACT_ATOMS: atom_id res chain seq x y z
N MET A 1 -0.73 14.59 13.16
CA MET A 1 0.42 14.55 12.23
C MET A 1 0.59 13.12 11.82
N ALA A 2 0.32 12.78 10.56
CA ALA A 2 0.55 11.43 10.08
C ALA A 2 2.07 11.21 10.00
N GLU A 3 2.52 9.98 10.25
CA GLU A 3 3.93 9.62 10.12
C GLU A 3 4.38 9.66 8.65
N ALA A 4 5.66 9.99 8.43
CA ALA A 4 6.23 9.96 7.09
C ALA A 4 6.47 8.50 6.68
N GLY A 5 6.00 8.11 5.49
CA GLY A 5 6.02 6.72 5.06
C GLY A 5 5.45 6.48 3.68
N TRP A 6 5.48 5.23 3.24
CA TRP A 6 4.88 4.79 1.98
C TRP A 6 3.41 4.45 2.19
N HIS A 7 2.53 5.09 1.42
CA HIS A 7 1.10 4.84 1.47
C HIS A 7 0.56 4.48 0.08
N PRO A 8 -0.56 3.75 -0.03
CA PRO A 8 -1.15 3.37 -1.31
C PRO A 8 -1.51 4.60 -2.16
N ASP A 9 -1.16 4.58 -3.45
CA ASP A 9 -1.59 5.63 -4.37
C ASP A 9 -3.10 5.46 -4.69
N PRO A 10 -3.92 6.50 -4.53
CA PRO A 10 -5.36 6.40 -4.77
C PRO A 10 -5.74 6.29 -6.25
N LYS A 11 -4.82 6.61 -7.17
CA LYS A 11 -5.02 6.51 -8.62
C LYS A 11 -4.60 5.13 -9.11
N ASP A 12 -3.54 4.58 -8.54
CA ASP A 12 -2.98 3.29 -8.91
C ASP A 12 -2.72 2.43 -7.65
N PRO A 13 -3.60 1.48 -7.30
CA PRO A 13 -3.44 0.64 -6.10
C PRO A 13 -2.21 -0.29 -6.18
N THR A 14 -1.63 -0.44 -7.37
CA THR A 14 -0.38 -1.16 -7.63
C THR A 14 0.87 -0.38 -7.23
N LEU A 15 0.72 0.89 -6.86
CA LEU A 15 1.80 1.77 -6.45
C LEU A 15 1.59 2.25 -5.01
N VAL A 16 2.71 2.49 -4.34
CA VAL A 16 2.76 3.30 -3.12
C VAL A 16 3.44 4.62 -3.44
N ARG A 17 2.95 5.70 -2.84
CA ARG A 17 3.51 7.04 -2.95
C ARG A 17 4.06 7.47 -1.58
N TYR A 18 5.16 8.18 -1.57
CA TYR A 18 5.77 8.61 -0.31
C TYR A 18 5.04 9.85 0.24
N TRP A 19 4.60 9.74 1.49
CA TRP A 19 4.02 10.83 2.26
C TRP A 19 5.04 11.33 3.28
N THR A 20 5.27 12.64 3.35
CA THR A 20 6.25 13.23 4.27
C THR A 20 5.70 13.49 5.68
N GLY A 21 4.45 13.12 5.95
CA GLY A 21 3.73 13.48 7.16
C GLY A 21 2.90 14.76 7.03
N SER A 22 3.15 15.55 5.98
CA SER A 22 2.42 16.80 5.66
C SER A 22 1.97 16.92 4.20
N GLN A 23 2.70 16.31 3.25
CA GLN A 23 2.42 16.39 1.81
C GLN A 23 2.82 15.09 1.10
N TRP A 24 2.22 14.81 -0.06
CA TRP A 24 2.61 13.71 -0.94
C TRP A 24 3.80 14.15 -1.79
N THR A 25 4.84 13.34 -1.90
CA THR A 25 5.97 13.60 -2.82
C THR A 25 5.73 12.94 -4.17
N GLU A 26 6.54 13.21 -5.18
CA GLU A 26 6.44 12.52 -6.47
C GLU A 26 7.06 11.11 -6.48
N HIS A 27 7.66 10.69 -5.36
CA HIS A 27 8.27 9.38 -5.25
C HIS A 27 7.19 8.31 -5.16
N THR A 28 7.19 7.43 -6.15
CA THR A 28 6.31 6.26 -6.21
C THR A 28 7.16 5.00 -6.31
N ALA A 29 6.67 3.92 -5.73
CA ALA A 29 7.29 2.60 -5.79
C ALA A 29 6.21 1.53 -6.03
N PRO A 30 6.58 0.37 -6.61
CA PRO A 30 5.66 -0.75 -6.73
C PRO A 30 5.17 -1.17 -5.35
N ASN A 31 3.86 -1.33 -5.19
CA ASN A 31 3.26 -1.83 -3.97
C ASN A 31 3.44 -3.35 -3.90
N PRO A 32 4.33 -3.89 -3.04
CA PRO A 32 4.53 -5.33 -2.93
C PRO A 32 3.28 -6.07 -2.45
N ASN A 33 2.37 -5.35 -1.78
CA ASN A 33 1.13 -5.90 -1.26
C ASN A 33 -0.03 -5.86 -2.28
N ALA A 34 0.13 -5.17 -3.41
CA ALA A 34 -0.91 -5.11 -4.45
C ALA A 34 -1.09 -6.44 -5.20
N ALA A 35 -0.05 -7.27 -5.23
CA ALA A 35 -0.07 -8.59 -5.83
C ALA A 35 -0.20 -9.72 -4.81
N GLN A 36 -0.33 -9.41 -3.51
CA GLN A 36 -0.70 -10.43 -2.54
C GLN A 36 -2.20 -10.67 -2.70
N PRO A 37 -2.67 -11.77 -3.33
CA PRO A 37 -4.00 -12.25 -3.02
C PRO A 37 -4.01 -12.34 -1.50
N ALA A 38 -4.98 -11.67 -0.86
CA ALA A 38 -5.21 -11.80 0.58
C ALA A 38 -4.95 -13.28 0.92
N PRO A 39 -4.06 -13.61 1.88
CA PRO A 39 -3.79 -15.00 2.21
C PRO A 39 -5.18 -15.59 2.39
N GLN A 40 -5.59 -16.42 1.41
CA GLN A 40 -6.90 -17.01 1.40
C GLN A 40 -6.86 -17.75 2.70
N GLN A 41 -7.56 -17.21 3.69
CA GLN A 41 -7.63 -17.77 5.02
C GLN A 41 -8.14 -19.16 4.73
N PHE A 42 -7.21 -20.10 4.65
CA PHE A 42 -7.47 -21.45 4.23
C PHE A 42 -8.29 -21.91 5.41
N ASN A 43 -9.61 -21.87 5.21
CA ASN A 43 -10.59 -22.12 6.23
C ASN A 43 -10.99 -23.56 5.96
N PRO A 44 -10.24 -24.57 6.44
CA PRO A 44 -10.76 -25.92 6.45
C PRO A 44 -11.95 -25.86 7.41
N GLN A 45 -13.15 -25.69 6.87
CA GLN A 45 -14.38 -25.90 7.61
C GLN A 45 -14.39 -27.37 8.03
N PRO A 46 -14.43 -27.70 9.34
CA PRO A 46 -14.96 -28.97 9.79
C PRO A 46 -16.49 -29.01 9.68
#